data_AF-M8BJB4-F1
#
_entry.id   AF-M8BJB4-F1
#
_cell.length_a   1.000
_cell.length_b   1.000
_cell.length_c   1.000
_cell.angle_alpha   90.00
_cell.angle_beta   90.00
_cell.angle_gamma   90.00
#
_symmetry.space_group_name_H-M   'P 1'
#
loop_
_entity.id
_entity.type
_entity.pdbx_description
1 polymer ?
#
loop_
_entity_poly.entity_id
_entity_poly.type
_entity_poly.pdbx_seq_one_letter_code
_entity_poly.pdbx_strand_id
1 'polypeptide(L)'
;MAPIMAARTVPYAQGQGHELQQDFDFFLVVDFEATCQKDARIYPQEIIEFPAVLVDAATGRLESAFRRYIRPKHHPVLTQFCRDLTGIRQEDVDGGVDLGQALRLHDAWLEAATTGNRAI
;
A
#
# COMPACT_ATOMS: atom_id res chain seq x y z
N MET A 1 -12.15 -15.39 24.13
CA MET A 1 -11.74 -16.28 23.03
C MET A 1 -12.63 -15.94 21.84
N ALA A 2 -12.14 -15.11 20.91
CA ALA A 2 -12.82 -14.95 19.62
C ALA A 2 -12.61 -16.26 18.82
N PRO A 3 -13.64 -16.79 18.13
CA PRO A 3 -13.49 -18.01 17.37
C PRO A 3 -12.44 -17.80 16.27
N ILE A 4 -11.66 -18.84 16.01
CA ILE A 4 -10.80 -18.94 14.83
C ILE A 4 -11.75 -18.78 13.63
N MET A 5 -11.59 -17.69 12.85
CA MET A 5 -12.38 -17.49 11.64
C MET A 5 -12.16 -18.71 10.74
N ALA A 6 -13.25 -19.41 10.42
CA ALA A 6 -13.18 -20.53 9.50
C ALA A 6 -12.69 -20.01 8.14
N ALA A 7 -11.65 -20.63 7.61
CA ALA A 7 -11.16 -20.38 6.27
C ALA A 7 -12.31 -20.29 5.29
N ARG A 8 -12.44 -19.17 4.59
CA ARG A 8 -13.47 -19.02 3.56
C ARG A 8 -12.90 -19.62 2.29
N THR A 9 -13.55 -20.66 1.78
CA THR A 9 -13.20 -21.23 0.48
C THR A 9 -13.68 -20.26 -0.59
N VAL A 10 -12.73 -19.62 -1.26
CA VAL A 10 -13.03 -18.63 -2.30
C VAL A 10 -12.91 -19.28 -3.67
N PRO A 11 -13.99 -19.38 -4.46
CA PRO A 11 -13.90 -19.87 -5.83
C PRO A 11 -13.22 -18.81 -6.71
N TYR A 12 -11.99 -19.10 -7.15
CA TYR A 12 -11.30 -18.26 -8.13
C TYR A 12 -11.99 -18.35 -9.50
N ALA A 13 -12.33 -17.22 -10.09
CA ALA A 13 -12.89 -17.16 -11.44
C ALA A 13 -11.80 -17.41 -12.49
N GLN A 14 -11.79 -18.64 -13.01
CA GLN A 14 -11.17 -19.13 -14.25
C GLN A 14 -9.66 -19.42 -14.24
N GLY A 15 -9.35 -20.72 -14.17
CA GLY A 15 -8.03 -21.32 -14.41
C GLY A 15 -7.89 -22.59 -13.58
N GLN A 16 -7.61 -23.73 -14.21
CA GLN A 16 -7.51 -25.01 -13.48
C GLN A 16 -6.34 -25.00 -12.49
N GLY A 17 -6.61 -25.24 -11.20
CA GLY A 17 -5.60 -25.69 -10.24
C GLY A 17 -5.63 -25.01 -8.86
N HIS A 18 -6.05 -25.78 -7.84
CA HIS A 18 -5.97 -25.53 -6.40
C HIS A 18 -6.93 -24.49 -5.80
N GLU A 19 -7.90 -24.94 -4.99
CA GLU A 19 -8.61 -24.05 -4.05
C GLU A 19 -7.56 -23.47 -3.09
N LEU A 20 -7.25 -22.19 -3.25
CA LEU A 20 -6.40 -21.48 -2.30
C LEU A 20 -7.26 -21.17 -1.08
N GLN A 21 -7.14 -22.02 -0.07
CA GLN A 21 -7.70 -21.77 1.24
C GLN A 21 -7.02 -20.53 1.85
N GLN A 22 -7.80 -19.50 2.14
CA GLN A 22 -7.32 -18.29 2.80
C GLN A 22 -8.31 -17.89 3.92
N ASP A 23 -7.79 -17.22 4.94
CA ASP A 23 -8.55 -16.93 6.18
C ASP A 23 -8.90 -15.43 6.31
N PHE A 24 -8.56 -14.61 5.31
CA PHE A 24 -8.68 -13.15 5.40
C PHE A 24 -9.93 -12.64 4.68
N ASP A 25 -10.62 -11.64 5.21
CA ASP A 25 -11.71 -10.99 4.45
C ASP A 25 -11.17 -10.06 3.35
N PHE A 26 -9.99 -9.49 3.58
CA PHE A 26 -9.34 -8.57 2.64
C PHE A 26 -7.85 -8.82 2.54
N PHE A 27 -7.28 -8.49 1.38
CA PHE A 27 -5.84 -8.30 1.20
C PHE A 27 -5.54 -6.80 1.12
N LEU A 28 -4.57 -6.34 1.91
CA LEU A 28 -3.99 -5.01 1.78
C LEU A 28 -2.66 -5.15 1.03
N VAL A 29 -2.60 -4.62 -0.18
CA VAL A 29 -1.39 -4.62 -1.00
C VAL A 29 -0.75 -3.25 -0.92
N VAL A 30 0.53 -3.20 -0.59
CA VAL A 30 1.31 -1.97 -0.41
C VAL A 30 2.56 -2.05 -1.28
N ASP A 31 2.91 -0.95 -1.94
CA ASP A 31 4.10 -0.87 -2.80
C ASP A 31 4.82 0.45 -2.58
N PHE A 32 5.78 0.50 -1.66
CA PHE A 32 6.47 1.74 -1.35
C PHE A 32 7.49 2.12 -2.42
N GLU A 33 7.42 3.36 -2.88
CA GLU A 33 8.55 3.98 -3.57
C GLU A 33 9.43 4.71 -2.56
N ALA A 34 10.74 4.68 -2.79
CA ALA A 34 11.72 5.24 -1.88
C ALA A 34 12.82 6.03 -2.59
N THR A 35 13.46 6.95 -1.88
CA THR A 35 14.65 7.66 -2.36
C THR A 35 15.72 6.65 -2.81
N CYS A 36 16.41 6.95 -3.90
CA CYS A 36 17.36 6.04 -4.52
C CYS A 36 18.43 6.78 -5.35
N GLN A 37 19.53 6.10 -5.62
CA GLN A 37 20.62 6.60 -6.46
C GLN A 37 21.18 5.47 -7.33
N LYS A 38 21.84 5.85 -8.43
CA LYS A 38 22.42 4.89 -9.37
C LYS A 38 23.68 4.26 -8.77
N ASP A 39 23.85 2.95 -8.99
CA ASP A 39 25.08 2.18 -8.68
C ASP A 39 25.52 2.19 -7.20
N ALA A 40 24.69 2.69 -6.29
CA ALA A 40 24.98 2.74 -4.85
C ALA A 40 23.70 2.75 -4.01
N ARG A 41 23.84 2.39 -2.72
CA ARG A 41 22.74 2.56 -1.74
C ARG A 41 22.73 3.99 -1.22
N ILE A 42 21.55 4.55 -1.03
CA ILE A 42 21.36 5.81 -0.31
C ILE A 42 21.03 5.50 1.15
N TYR A 43 21.58 6.26 2.09
CA TYR A 43 21.28 6.08 3.51
C TYR A 43 21.10 7.44 4.22
N PRO A 44 20.04 7.61 5.03
CA PRO A 44 18.89 6.70 5.12
C PRO A 44 18.11 6.68 3.79
N GLN A 45 17.47 5.55 3.50
CA GLN A 45 16.47 5.46 2.43
C GLN A 45 15.12 5.87 3.03
N GLU A 46 14.40 6.77 2.34
CA GLU A 46 13.15 7.34 2.82
C GLU A 46 12.02 7.01 1.85
N ILE A 47 10.83 6.70 2.38
CA ILE A 47 9.62 6.50 1.56
C ILE A 47 9.22 7.84 0.94
N ILE A 48 8.95 7.85 -0.36
CA ILE A 48 8.53 9.03 -1.14
C ILE A 48 7.16 8.87 -1.78
N GLU A 49 6.66 7.63 -1.89
CA GLU A 49 5.27 7.34 -2.22
C GLU A 49 4.75 6.18 -1.37
N PHE A 50 3.51 6.32 -0.91
CA PHE A 50 2.78 5.29 -0.17
C PHE A 50 1.44 4.99 -0.85
N PRO A 51 1.45 4.18 -1.92
CA PRO A 51 0.25 3.58 -2.48
C PRO A 51 -0.12 2.30 -1.71
N ALA A 52 -1.42 2.13 -1.49
CA ALA A 52 -2.00 0.91 -0.96
C ALA A 52 -3.36 0.64 -1.59
N VAL A 53 -3.71 -0.64 -1.76
CA VAL A 53 -5.04 -1.05 -2.23
C VAL A 53 -5.62 -2.12 -1.33
N LEU A 54 -6.92 -2.01 -1.06
CA LEU A 54 -7.70 -3.00 -0.33
C LEU A 54 -8.45 -3.86 -1.36
N VAL A 55 -8.28 -5.17 -1.29
CA VAL A 55 -8.86 -6.14 -2.21
C VAL A 55 -9.76 -7.09 -1.42
N ASP A 56 -11.00 -7.25 -1.84
CA ASP A 56 -11.91 -8.25 -1.29
C ASP A 56 -11.36 -9.65 -1.60
N ALA A 57 -11.09 -10.43 -0.56
CA ALA A 57 -10.39 -11.69 -0.73
C ALA A 57 -11.28 -12.77 -1.36
N ALA A 58 -12.61 -12.62 -1.27
CA ALA A 58 -13.60 -13.55 -1.83
C ALA A 58 -13.83 -13.35 -3.34
N THR A 59 -13.55 -12.17 -3.86
CA THR A 59 -13.85 -11.83 -5.25
C THR A 59 -12.61 -11.39 -6.03
N GLY A 60 -11.52 -11.08 -5.33
CA GLY A 60 -10.32 -10.48 -5.91
C GLY A 60 -10.55 -9.06 -6.42
N ARG A 61 -11.67 -8.42 -6.06
CA ARG A 61 -12.04 -7.08 -6.54
C ARG A 61 -11.39 -6.01 -5.69
N LEU A 62 -10.99 -4.92 -6.35
CA LEU A 62 -10.52 -3.71 -5.68
C LEU A 62 -11.68 -3.02 -4.96
N GLU A 63 -11.56 -2.86 -3.65
CA GLU A 63 -12.55 -2.20 -2.80
C GLU A 63 -12.20 -0.73 -2.56
N SER A 64 -10.93 -0.45 -2.31
CA SER A 64 -10.49 0.93 -2.09
C SER A 64 -9.01 1.09 -2.41
N ALA A 65 -8.61 2.33 -2.67
CA ALA A 65 -7.22 2.70 -2.93
C ALA A 65 -6.81 3.93 -2.11
N PHE A 66 -5.57 3.91 -1.67
CA PHE A 66 -4.90 4.98 -0.96
C PHE A 66 -3.61 5.34 -1.70
N ARG A 67 -3.30 6.62 -1.76
CA ARG A 67 -2.03 7.09 -2.32
C ARG A 67 -1.63 8.41 -1.70
N ARG A 68 -0.41 8.51 -1.20
CA ARG A 68 0.19 9.77 -0.74
C ARG A 68 1.65 9.86 -1.15
N TYR A 69 2.04 11.02 -1.66
CA TYR A 69 3.45 11.39 -1.75
C TYR A 69 3.94 11.88 -0.39
N ILE A 70 5.18 11.53 -0.08
CA ILE A 70 5.82 11.84 1.19
C ILE A 70 7.04 12.73 0.91
N ARG A 71 7.17 13.82 1.66
CA ARG A 71 8.34 14.71 1.57
C ARG A 71 9.50 14.12 2.37
N PRO A 72 10.61 13.67 1.75
CA PRO A 72 11.78 13.17 2.46
C PRO A 72 12.47 14.29 3.22
N LYS A 73 13.08 13.97 4.37
CA LYS A 73 13.75 14.92 5.27
C LYS A 73 15.26 14.87 5.15
N HIS A 74 15.85 13.70 4.92
CA HIS A 74 17.30 13.55 4.83
C HIS A 74 17.81 13.83 3.41
N HIS A 75 17.09 13.36 2.39
CA HIS A 75 17.43 13.57 0.98
C HIS A 75 16.25 14.26 0.24
N PRO A 76 15.99 15.56 0.53
CA PRO A 76 14.82 16.27 0.01
C PRO A 76 14.81 16.42 -1.52
N VAL A 77 15.96 16.37 -2.18
CA VAL A 77 16.09 16.49 -3.63
C VAL A 77 16.28 15.10 -4.24
N LEU A 78 15.32 14.67 -5.06
CA LEU A 78 15.37 13.39 -5.74
C LEU A 78 16.45 13.38 -6.83
N THR A 79 17.28 12.33 -6.81
CA THR A 79 18.25 12.11 -7.89
C THR A 79 17.54 11.94 -9.23
N GLN A 80 18.19 12.30 -10.34
CA GLN A 80 17.60 12.10 -11.68
C GLN A 80 17.26 10.62 -11.91
N PHE A 81 18.17 9.71 -11.52
CA PHE A 81 17.93 8.27 -11.60
C PHE A 81 16.66 7.85 -10.87
N CYS A 82 16.41 8.38 -9.67
CA CYS A 82 15.22 8.00 -8.92
C CYS A 82 13.94 8.51 -9.57
N ARG A 83 13.96 9.75 -10.07
CA ARG A 83 12.81 10.32 -10.81
C ARG A 83 12.53 9.54 -12.09
N ASP A 84 13.56 9.09 -12.80
CA ASP A 84 13.40 8.29 -14.01
C ASP A 84 12.89 6.87 -13.71
N LEU A 85 13.32 6.29 -12.59
CA LEU A 85 12.94 4.93 -12.19
C LEU A 85 11.49 4.87 -11.68
N THR A 86 11.09 5.79 -10.82
CA THR A 86 9.76 5.76 -10.16
C THR A 86 8.71 6.59 -10.90
N GLY A 87 9.13 7.52 -11.78
CA GLY A 87 8.25 8.48 -12.44
C GLY A 87 7.81 9.64 -11.56
N ILE A 88 8.24 9.69 -10.29
CA ILE A 88 7.88 10.73 -9.32
C ILE A 88 8.66 12.01 -9.62
N ARG A 89 7.98 13.14 -9.69
CA ARG A 89 8.59 14.45 -9.92
C ARG A 89 9.03 15.08 -8.60
N GLN A 90 9.95 16.03 -8.68
CA GLN A 90 10.35 16.78 -7.48
C GLN A 90 9.16 17.53 -6.86
N GLU A 91 8.29 18.10 -7.70
CA GLU A 91 7.06 18.80 -7.26
C GLU A 91 6.07 17.90 -6.50
N ASP A 92 6.06 16.58 -6.77
CA ASP A 92 5.19 15.62 -6.08
C ASP A 92 5.61 15.45 -4.62
N VAL A 93 6.91 15.25 -4.37
CA VAL A 93 7.45 15.11 -3.00
C VAL A 93 7.53 16.46 -2.30
N ASP A 94 7.80 17.54 -3.04
CA ASP A 94 7.78 18.90 -2.51
C ASP A 94 6.39 19.31 -2.06
N GLY A 95 5.32 18.78 -2.68
CA GLY A 95 3.93 18.94 -2.25
C GLY A 95 3.45 17.87 -1.26
N GLY A 96 4.29 16.87 -0.97
CA GLY A 96 3.96 15.72 -0.13
C GLY A 96 3.74 16.06 1.35
N VAL A 97 3.14 15.11 2.06
CA VAL A 97 2.97 15.17 3.52
C VAL A 97 4.20 14.57 4.23
N ASP A 98 4.33 14.75 5.54
CA ASP A 98 5.32 13.98 6.29
C ASP A 98 4.88 12.51 6.46
N LEU A 99 5.85 11.59 6.64
CA LEU A 99 5.58 10.16 6.77
C LEU A 99 4.60 9.84 7.92
N GLY A 100 4.70 10.54 9.04
CA GLY A 100 3.81 10.34 10.18
C GLY A 100 2.37 10.71 9.86
N GLN A 101 2.16 11.78 9.09
CA GLN A 101 0.85 12.18 8.57
C GLN A 101 0.33 11.18 7.54
N ALA A 102 1.18 10.69 6.63
CA ALA A 102 0.79 9.66 5.66
C ALA A 102 0.26 8.40 6.35
N LEU A 103 0.95 7.93 7.40
CA LEU A 103 0.52 6.78 8.21
C LEU A 103 -0.85 7.02 8.88
N ARG A 104 -1.05 8.17 9.53
CA ARG A 104 -2.36 8.51 10.13
C ARG A 104 -3.49 8.57 9.10
N LEU A 105 -3.21 9.10 7.91
CA LEU A 105 -4.19 9.16 6.82
C LEU A 105 -4.50 7.77 6.26
N HIS A 106 -3.50 6.89 6.21
CA HIS A 106 -3.67 5.49 5.82
C HIS A 106 -4.55 4.73 6.82
N ASP A 107 -4.29 4.87 8.12
CA ASP A 107 -5.09 4.22 9.17
C ASP A 107 -6.55 4.68 9.12
N ALA A 108 -6.78 5.99 9.01
CA ALA A 108 -8.12 6.56 8.87
C ALA A 108 -8.83 6.05 7.61
N TRP A 109 -8.10 5.90 6.50
CA TRP A 109 -8.64 5.34 5.26
C TRP A 109 -9.01 3.85 5.42
N LEU A 110 -8.16 3.04 6.05
CA LEU A 110 -8.46 1.62 6.32
C LEU A 110 -9.67 1.44 7.23
N GLU A 111 -9.77 2.24 8.30
CA GLU A 111 -10.93 2.23 9.17
C GLU A 111 -12.20 2.55 8.39
N ALA A 112 -12.19 3.62 7.59
CA ALA A 112 -13.34 3.99 6.76
C ALA A 112 -13.71 2.90 5.73
N ALA A 113 -12.71 2.28 5.10
CA ALA A 113 -12.92 1.24 4.09
C ALA A 113 -13.46 -0.07 4.67
N THR A 114 -13.23 -0.36 5.96
CA THR A 114 -13.59 -1.64 6.59
C THR A 114 -14.77 -1.54 7.58
N THR A 115 -15.19 -0.33 7.97
CA THR A 115 -16.27 -0.12 8.96
C THR A 115 -17.62 -0.69 8.51
N GLY A 116 -17.87 -0.83 7.20
CA GLY A 116 -19.09 -1.47 6.67
C GLY A 116 -19.17 -2.98 6.84
N ASN A 117 -18.07 -3.67 7.20
CA ASN A 117 -18.01 -5.13 7.27
C ASN A 117 -17.99 -5.69 8.72
N ARG A 118 -18.19 -4.82 9.73
CA ARG A 118 -18.36 -5.22 11.13
C ARG A 118 -19.84 -5.50 11.46
N ALA A 119 -20.45 -6.47 10.77
CA ALA A 119 -21.64 -7.12 11.31
C ALA A 119 -21.16 -8.33 12.12
N ILE A 120 -21.05 -8.14 13.44
CA ILE A 120 -20.86 -9.21 14.43
C ILE A 120 -22.23 -9.72 14.86
#